data_AF-A0A529NJE3-F1
#
_entry.id   AF-A0A529NJE3-F1
#
_cell.length_a   1.000
_cell.length_b   1.000
_cell.length_c   1.000
_cell.angle_alpha   90.00
_cell.angle_beta   90.00
_cell.angle_gamma   90.00
#
_symmetry.space_group_name_H-M   'P 1'
#
loop_
_entity.id
_entity.type
_entity.pdbx_description
1 polymer ?
#
loop_
_entity_poly.entity_id
_entity_poly.type
_entity_poly.pdbx_seq_one_letter_code
_entity_poly.pdbx_strand_id
1 'polypeptide(L)'
;TLEAALLGDGVLPKDMYPLDVERALRVLYRVKPSVAAWSTSAQQPITLLQTGEVDFSFTTINRVKATNEPGSGAPLAFSLEQNTFYTECLAILKGAPNKENAMKLVAYFLRPEVQARVLEPLGLMPVSKKAAQMGSAEARKWLPDLQNPNNLLTSSAYWAEHNEAVTTRFKEWIQQG
;
A
#
# COMPACT_ATOMS: atom_id res chain seq x y z
N THR A 1 8.36 1.56 -2.13
CA THR A 1 9.61 0.77 -2.02
C THR A 1 10.74 1.60 -1.46
N LEU A 2 11.06 2.75 -2.06
CA LEU A 2 12.15 3.60 -1.59
C LEU A 2 11.89 4.15 -0.18
N GLU A 3 10.64 4.51 0.13
CA GLU A 3 10.25 4.96 1.45
C GLU A 3 10.46 3.88 2.51
N ALA A 4 10.10 2.63 2.21
CA ALA A 4 10.33 1.51 3.11
C ALA A 4 11.83 1.29 3.39
N ALA A 5 12.69 1.45 2.37
CA ALA A 5 14.13 1.40 2.54
C ALA A 5 14.64 2.53 3.46
N LEU A 6 14.16 3.76 3.26
CA LEU A 6 14.55 4.90 4.08
C LEU A 6 14.04 4.78 5.52
N LEU A 7 12.82 4.30 5.73
CA LEU A 7 12.29 3.98 7.06
C LEU A 7 13.17 2.94 7.77
N GLY A 8 13.56 1.87 7.06
CA GLY A 8 14.48 0.85 7.58
C GLY A 8 15.90 1.36 7.87
N ASP A 9 16.33 2.44 7.21
CA ASP A 9 17.60 3.14 7.46
C ASP A 9 17.44 4.31 8.46
N GLY A 10 16.31 4.37 9.18
CA GLY A 10 16.08 5.29 10.30
C GLY A 10 15.59 6.69 9.91
N VAL A 11 15.20 6.93 8.65
CA VAL A 11 14.54 8.19 8.26
C VAL A 11 13.17 8.26 8.91
N LEU A 12 12.89 9.34 9.63
CA LEU A 12 11.58 9.55 10.25
C LEU A 12 10.54 9.89 9.18
N PRO A 13 9.27 9.46 9.32
CA PRO A 13 8.22 9.77 8.34
C PRO A 13 8.07 11.26 8.02
N LYS A 14 8.26 12.13 9.02
CA LYS A 14 8.19 13.59 8.86
C LYS A 14 9.33 14.19 8.00
N ASP A 15 10.44 13.48 7.88
CA ASP A 15 11.66 13.90 7.17
C ASP A 15 11.81 13.14 5.83
N MET A 16 10.76 12.44 5.39
CA MET A 16 10.79 11.54 4.24
C MET A 16 10.91 12.27 2.89
N TYR A 17 10.36 13.48 2.77
CA TYR A 17 10.28 14.21 1.51
C TYR A 17 11.06 15.53 1.57
N PRO A 18 11.78 15.93 0.48
CA PRO A 18 11.95 15.18 -0.77
C PRO A 18 12.75 13.88 -0.57
N LEU A 19 12.45 12.85 -1.37
CA LEU A 19 13.10 11.53 -1.20
C LEU A 19 14.58 11.59 -1.55
N ASP A 20 15.43 11.09 -0.66
CA ASP A 20 16.83 10.76 -0.99
C ASP A 20 16.87 9.41 -1.73
N VAL A 21 16.67 9.48 -3.05
CA VAL A 21 16.62 8.30 -3.93
C VAL A 21 17.91 7.50 -3.86
N GLU A 22 19.07 8.15 -3.92
CA GLU A 22 20.36 7.45 -3.92
C GLU A 22 20.64 6.77 -2.57
N ARG A 23 20.25 7.38 -1.45
CA ARG A 23 20.30 6.71 -0.15
C ARG A 23 19.38 5.49 -0.11
N ALA A 24 18.14 5.62 -0.57
CA ALA A 24 17.21 4.50 -0.63
C ALA A 24 17.78 3.33 -1.45
N LEU A 25 18.36 3.61 -2.62
CA LEU A 25 18.99 2.58 -3.46
C LEU A 25 20.21 1.95 -2.80
N ARG A 26 21.05 2.71 -2.08
CA ARG A 26 22.16 2.16 -1.29
C ARG A 26 21.69 1.22 -0.19
N VAL A 27 20.58 1.54 0.48
CA VAL A 27 19.98 0.67 1.50
C VAL A 27 19.45 -0.61 0.87
N LEU A 28 18.70 -0.49 -0.23
CA LEU A 28 18.21 -1.65 -0.97
C LEU A 28 19.33 -2.53 -1.51
N TYR A 29 20.47 -1.94 -1.88
CA TYR A 29 21.64 -2.69 -2.33
C TYR A 29 22.19 -3.63 -1.25
N ARG A 30 22.19 -3.21 0.02
CA ARG A 30 22.64 -4.05 1.15
C ARG A 30 21.81 -5.32 1.29
N VAL A 31 20.51 -5.26 1.01
CA VAL A 31 19.58 -6.40 1.14
C VAL A 31 19.32 -7.12 -0.17
N LYS A 32 19.73 -6.56 -1.31
CA LYS A 32 19.46 -7.10 -2.65
C LYS A 32 19.80 -8.59 -2.81
N PRO A 33 20.93 -9.12 -2.29
CA PRO A 33 21.24 -10.55 -2.37
C PRO A 33 20.21 -11.46 -1.68
N SER A 34 19.42 -10.92 -0.74
CA SER A 34 18.39 -11.63 0.01
C SER A 34 16.98 -11.40 -0.54
N VAL A 35 16.81 -10.58 -1.58
CA VAL A 35 15.51 -10.32 -2.20
C VAL A 35 15.27 -11.35 -3.30
N ALA A 36 14.37 -12.31 -3.04
CA ALA A 36 14.02 -13.35 -4.02
C ALA A 36 13.35 -12.80 -5.29
N ALA A 37 12.50 -11.77 -5.16
CA ALA A 37 11.81 -11.18 -6.30
C ALA A 37 11.41 -9.71 -6.07
N TRP A 38 11.63 -8.88 -7.09
CA TRP A 38 11.04 -7.55 -7.21
C TRP A 38 9.71 -7.67 -7.96
N SER A 39 8.65 -7.98 -7.24
CA SER A 39 7.37 -8.33 -7.85
C SER A 39 6.68 -7.16 -8.55
N THR A 40 6.14 -7.41 -9.74
CA THR A 40 5.20 -6.51 -10.44
C THR A 40 3.74 -6.97 -10.31
N SER A 41 3.49 -8.07 -9.60
CA SER A 41 2.16 -8.65 -9.39
C SER A 41 1.77 -8.56 -7.92
N ALA A 42 0.54 -8.10 -7.65
CA ALA A 42 0.05 -8.04 -6.28
C ALA A 42 -0.13 -9.43 -5.63
N GLN A 43 -0.15 -10.52 -6.42
CA GLN A 43 -0.38 -11.88 -5.91
C GLN A 43 0.92 -12.62 -5.59
N GLN A 44 2.00 -12.37 -6.33
CA GLN A 44 3.25 -13.13 -6.20
C GLN A 44 3.84 -13.09 -4.78
N PRO A 45 3.87 -11.96 -4.04
CA PRO A 45 4.30 -11.94 -2.65
C PRO A 45 3.56 -12.95 -1.75
N ILE A 46 2.25 -13.09 -1.93
CA ILE A 46 1.43 -14.02 -1.15
C ILE A 46 1.81 -15.46 -1.46
N THR A 47 1.96 -15.79 -2.74
CA THR A 47 2.38 -17.14 -3.16
C THR A 47 3.74 -17.48 -2.58
N LEU A 48 4.74 -16.61 -2.71
CA LEU A 48 6.10 -16.86 -2.19
C LEU A 48 6.10 -17.07 -0.67
N LEU A 49 5.27 -16.33 0.07
CA LEU A 49 5.11 -16.51 1.51
C LEU A 49 4.45 -17.85 1.84
N GLN A 50 3.38 -18.22 1.12
CA GLN A 50 2.64 -19.47 1.37
C GLN A 50 3.43 -20.72 0.94
N THR A 51 4.29 -20.61 -0.06
CA THR A 51 5.20 -21.70 -0.48
C THR A 51 6.45 -21.80 0.39
N GLY A 52 6.72 -20.80 1.25
CA GLY A 52 7.93 -20.74 2.07
C GLY A 52 9.19 -20.38 1.29
N GLU A 53 9.05 -19.82 0.08
CA GLU A 53 10.19 -19.33 -0.71
C GLU A 53 10.77 -18.02 -0.15
N VAL A 54 9.97 -17.26 0.61
CA VAL A 54 10.41 -16.09 1.38
C VAL A 54 9.78 -16.10 2.76
N ASP A 55 10.51 -15.60 3.77
CA ASP A 55 10.02 -15.51 5.14
C ASP A 55 9.10 -14.30 5.37
N PHE A 56 9.39 -13.17 4.69
CA PHE A 56 8.66 -11.91 4.84
C PHE A 56 8.57 -11.17 3.49
N SER A 57 7.55 -10.31 3.35
CA SER A 57 7.39 -9.46 2.18
C SER A 57 6.75 -8.12 2.52
N PHE A 58 7.01 -7.13 1.68
CA PHE A 58 6.28 -5.86 1.68
C PHE A 58 5.08 -5.98 0.72
N THR A 59 3.87 -6.02 1.26
CA THR A 59 2.64 -6.21 0.49
C THR A 59 1.47 -5.44 1.11
N THR A 60 0.31 -5.44 0.44
CA THR A 60 -0.87 -4.70 0.89
C THR A 60 -1.75 -5.54 1.82
N ILE A 61 -2.37 -4.86 2.78
CA ILE A 61 -3.16 -5.47 3.84
C ILE A 61 -4.32 -6.34 3.34
N ASN A 62 -5.00 -5.92 2.27
CA ASN A 62 -6.12 -6.65 1.67
C ASN A 62 -5.69 -8.01 1.09
N ARG A 63 -4.44 -8.12 0.61
CA ARG A 63 -3.91 -9.39 0.09
C ARG A 63 -3.66 -10.38 1.21
N VAL A 64 -3.11 -9.91 2.33
CA VAL A 64 -2.86 -10.74 3.51
C VAL A 64 -4.17 -11.12 4.20
N LYS A 65 -5.10 -10.17 4.36
CA LYS A 65 -6.42 -10.47 4.94
C LYS A 65 -7.16 -11.56 4.18
N ALA A 66 -7.11 -11.54 2.84
CA ALA A 66 -7.75 -12.56 2.01
C ALA A 66 -7.21 -13.97 2.26
N THR A 67 -5.96 -14.13 2.73
CA THR A 67 -5.40 -15.46 3.06
C THR A 67 -6.05 -16.12 4.28
N ASN A 68 -6.79 -15.34 5.09
CA ASN A 68 -7.52 -15.86 6.25
C ASN A 68 -8.89 -16.42 5.89
N GLU A 69 -9.34 -16.26 4.63
CA GLU A 69 -10.59 -16.82 4.16
C GLU A 69 -10.44 -18.33 3.86
N PRO A 70 -11.47 -19.16 4.12
CA PRO A 70 -11.43 -20.59 3.84
C PRO A 70 -11.03 -20.90 2.40
N GLY A 71 -10.06 -21.80 2.22
CA GLY A 71 -9.58 -22.22 0.90
C GLY A 71 -8.52 -21.31 0.26
N SER A 72 -8.07 -20.25 0.95
CA SER A 72 -7.10 -19.28 0.42
C SER A 72 -5.62 -19.63 0.69
N GLY A 73 -5.33 -20.89 1.04
CA GLY A 73 -4.00 -21.36 1.40
C GLY A 73 -3.67 -21.14 2.88
N ALA A 74 -2.37 -21.07 3.20
CA ALA A 74 -1.92 -20.82 4.57
C ALA A 74 -2.23 -19.36 4.99
N PRO A 75 -2.86 -19.15 6.17
CA PRO A 75 -3.13 -17.81 6.67
C PRO A 75 -1.82 -17.09 7.02
N LEU A 76 -1.70 -15.84 6.59
CA LEU A 76 -0.52 -15.01 6.81
C LEU A 76 -0.80 -13.93 7.86
N ALA A 77 0.21 -13.62 8.67
CA ALA A 77 0.19 -12.49 9.60
C ALA A 77 0.60 -11.18 8.90
N PHE A 78 0.12 -10.04 9.41
CA PHE A 78 0.47 -8.71 8.92
C PHE A 78 0.90 -7.82 10.09
N SER A 79 2.06 -7.17 9.97
CA SER A 79 2.47 -6.13 10.93
C SER A 79 1.82 -4.80 10.59
N LEU A 80 1.24 -4.13 11.59
CA LEU A 80 0.71 -2.77 11.45
C LEU A 80 1.70 -1.69 11.90
N GLU A 81 2.97 -2.06 12.11
CA GLU A 81 4.03 -1.13 12.49
C GLU A 81 4.64 -0.46 11.25
N GLN A 82 4.92 0.84 11.33
CA GLN A 82 5.55 1.63 10.26
C GLN A 82 4.89 1.46 8.88
N ASN A 83 3.56 1.40 8.87
CA ASN A 83 2.79 1.28 7.65
C ASN A 83 3.02 2.47 6.72
N THR A 84 3.09 2.20 5.42
CA THR A 84 3.03 3.23 4.38
C THR A 84 1.63 3.26 3.76
N PHE A 85 1.00 4.43 3.78
CA PHE A 85 -0.30 4.66 3.16
C PHE A 85 -0.15 5.49 1.91
N TYR A 86 -1.03 5.24 0.95
CA TYR A 86 -1.28 6.14 -0.17
C TYR A 86 -2.78 6.37 -0.27
N THR A 87 -3.17 7.52 -0.82
CA THR A 87 -4.58 7.82 -1.06
C THR A 87 -4.94 7.39 -2.48
N GLU A 88 -6.04 6.66 -2.61
CA GLU A 88 -6.64 6.36 -3.90
C GLU A 88 -7.70 7.42 -4.25
N CYS A 89 -7.70 7.85 -5.51
CA CYS A 89 -8.62 8.84 -6.02
C CYS A 89 -9.50 8.22 -7.10
N LEU A 90 -10.82 8.44 -7.01
CA LEU A 90 -11.74 8.20 -8.12
C LEU A 90 -11.75 9.43 -9.03
N ALA A 91 -11.41 9.24 -10.30
CA ALA A 91 -11.38 10.30 -11.30
C ALA A 91 -12.39 10.06 -12.42
N ILE A 92 -13.01 11.13 -12.92
CA ILE A 92 -13.85 11.11 -14.11
C ILE A 92 -13.09 11.80 -15.23
N LEU A 93 -12.75 11.04 -16.26
CA LEU A 93 -11.94 11.54 -17.37
C LEU A 93 -12.69 12.61 -18.17
N LYS A 94 -11.93 13.59 -18.68
CA LYS A 94 -12.48 14.61 -19.57
C LYS A 94 -13.05 13.94 -20.82
N GLY A 95 -14.29 14.25 -21.16
CA GLY A 95 -15.00 13.64 -22.29
C GLY A 95 -15.63 12.28 -22.00
N ALA A 96 -15.71 11.84 -20.74
CA ALA A 96 -16.36 10.58 -20.39
C ALA A 96 -17.81 10.53 -20.94
N PRO A 97 -18.18 9.50 -21.72
CA PRO A 97 -19.49 9.43 -22.38
C PRO A 97 -20.66 9.31 -21.39
N ASN A 98 -20.38 8.82 -20.18
CA ASN A 98 -21.37 8.60 -19.12
C ASN A 98 -21.09 9.46 -17.87
N LYS A 99 -20.68 10.72 -18.06
CA LYS A 99 -20.25 11.63 -16.98
C LYS A 99 -21.24 11.70 -15.81
N GLU A 100 -22.53 11.84 -16.09
CA GLU A 100 -23.55 11.97 -15.03
C GLU A 100 -23.65 10.71 -14.16
N ASN A 101 -23.65 9.53 -14.78
CA ASN A 101 -23.69 8.26 -14.05
C ASN A 101 -22.38 8.01 -13.29
N ALA A 102 -21.24 8.42 -13.85
CA ALA A 102 -19.97 8.35 -13.14
C ALA A 102 -19.97 9.23 -11.87
N MET A 103 -20.52 10.45 -11.93
CA MET A 103 -20.70 11.30 -10.74
C MET A 103 -21.60 10.63 -9.69
N LYS A 104 -22.72 10.01 -10.11
CA LYS A 104 -23.62 9.27 -9.21
C LYS A 104 -22.89 8.08 -8.55
N LEU A 105 -22.06 7.37 -9.30
CA LEU A 105 -21.27 6.25 -8.78
C LEU A 105 -20.22 6.72 -7.76
N VAL A 106 -19.49 7.80 -8.04
CA VAL A 106 -18.55 8.39 -7.07
C VAL A 106 -19.29 8.82 -5.80
N ALA A 107 -20.42 9.51 -5.94
CA ALA A 107 -21.24 9.91 -4.79
C ALA A 107 -21.74 8.70 -3.98
N TYR A 108 -22.04 7.57 -4.62
CA TYR A 108 -22.38 6.32 -3.94
C TYR A 108 -21.18 5.75 -3.17
N PHE A 109 -20.00 5.64 -3.77
CA PHE A 109 -18.81 5.14 -3.09
C PHE A 109 -18.35 6.00 -1.90
N LEU A 110 -18.70 7.28 -1.88
CA LEU A 110 -18.39 8.19 -0.78
C LEU A 110 -19.33 8.07 0.42
N ARG A 111 -20.41 7.29 0.32
CA ARG A 111 -21.33 7.11 1.46
C ARG A 111 -20.71 6.26 2.56
N PRO A 112 -20.83 6.63 3.85
CA PRO A 112 -20.21 5.90 4.95
C PRO A 112 -20.56 4.40 4.99
N GLU A 113 -21.82 4.05 4.76
CA GLU A 113 -22.31 2.66 4.74
C GLU A 113 -21.79 1.86 3.55
N VAL A 114 -21.45 2.52 2.43
CA VAL A 114 -20.84 1.87 1.27
C VAL A 114 -19.38 1.57 1.59
N GLN A 115 -18.65 2.53 2.16
CA GLN A 115 -17.26 2.33 2.57
C GLN A 115 -17.13 1.28 3.68
N ALA A 116 -18.04 1.26 4.65
CA ALA A 116 -18.05 0.24 5.70
C ALA A 116 -18.21 -1.18 5.12
N ARG A 117 -19.07 -1.35 4.11
CA ARG A 117 -19.22 -2.63 3.41
C ARG A 117 -17.96 -3.08 2.65
N VAL A 118 -17.12 -2.14 2.21
CA VAL A 118 -15.83 -2.45 1.57
C VAL A 118 -14.75 -2.80 2.61
N LEU A 119 -14.78 -2.14 3.77
CA LEU A 119 -13.89 -2.42 4.89
C LEU A 119 -14.04 -3.88 5.39
N GLU A 120 -15.27 -4.40 5.46
CA GLU A 120 -15.55 -5.75 5.97
C GLU A 120 -14.72 -6.86 5.31
N PRO A 121 -14.75 -7.06 3.98
CA PRO A 121 -13.93 -8.08 3.33
C PRO A 121 -12.48 -7.65 3.14
N LEU A 122 -12.20 -6.38 2.85
CA LEU A 122 -10.87 -5.98 2.35
C LEU A 122 -9.93 -5.44 3.43
N GLY A 123 -10.45 -4.99 4.58
CA GLY A 123 -9.62 -4.33 5.59
C GLY A 123 -9.07 -2.97 5.13
N LEU A 124 -9.57 -2.43 4.03
CA LEU A 124 -9.14 -1.15 3.50
C LEU A 124 -9.69 -0.01 4.36
N MET A 125 -8.81 0.90 4.74
CA MET A 125 -9.16 2.05 5.54
C MET A 125 -10.10 2.99 4.77
N PRO A 126 -11.30 3.26 5.29
CA PRO A 126 -12.22 4.18 4.63
C PRO A 126 -11.78 5.64 4.86
N VAL A 127 -12.04 6.51 3.88
CA VAL A 127 -11.80 7.96 4.00
C VAL A 127 -12.80 8.65 4.94
N SER A 128 -13.96 8.02 5.17
CA SER A 128 -14.96 8.48 6.12
C SER A 128 -14.68 7.97 7.54
N LYS A 129 -14.46 8.89 8.49
CA LYS A 129 -14.36 8.56 9.92
C LYS A 129 -15.59 7.81 10.44
N LYS A 130 -16.78 8.14 9.92
CA LYS A 130 -18.03 7.44 10.28
C LYS A 130 -18.02 6.00 9.77
N ALA A 131 -17.56 5.76 8.54
CA ALA A 131 -17.44 4.40 8.00
C ALA A 131 -16.48 3.54 8.82
N ALA A 132 -15.36 4.10 9.27
CA ALA A 132 -14.40 3.39 10.13
C ALA A 132 -15.05 2.87 11.43
N GLN A 133 -15.99 3.62 12.00
CA GLN A 133 -16.73 3.24 13.20
C GLN A 133 -17.86 2.23 12.93
N MET A 134 -18.33 2.13 11.69
CA MET A 134 -19.40 1.20 11.29
C MET A 134 -18.90 -0.23 11.03
N GLY A 135 -17.60 -0.42 10.82
CA GLY A 135 -17.02 -1.74 10.61
C GLY A 135 -17.07 -2.61 11.87
N SER A 136 -17.18 -3.91 11.66
CA SER A 136 -17.11 -4.94 12.69
C SER A 136 -15.82 -4.83 13.51
N ALA A 137 -15.85 -5.36 14.74
CA ALA A 137 -14.64 -5.40 15.56
C ALA A 137 -13.49 -6.15 14.85
N GLU A 138 -13.82 -7.19 14.08
CA GLU A 138 -12.84 -7.96 13.31
C GLU A 138 -12.25 -7.12 12.17
N ALA A 139 -13.08 -6.45 11.36
CA ALA A 139 -12.57 -5.61 10.29
C ALA A 139 -11.74 -4.42 10.81
N ARG A 140 -12.10 -3.86 11.97
CA ARG A 140 -11.36 -2.76 12.59
C ARG A 140 -9.98 -3.14 13.11
N LYS A 141 -9.69 -4.43 13.40
CA LYS A 141 -8.33 -4.89 13.74
C LYS A 141 -7.33 -4.71 12.60
N TRP A 142 -7.82 -4.67 11.37
CA TRP A 142 -7.03 -4.43 10.17
C TRP A 142 -6.86 -2.93 9.88
N LEU A 143 -7.52 -2.04 10.62
CA LEU A 143 -7.32 -0.61 10.40
C LEU A 143 -5.99 -0.17 11.04
N PRO A 144 -5.12 0.49 10.28
CA PRO A 144 -3.92 1.08 10.84
C PRO A 144 -4.26 2.26 11.75
N ASP A 145 -3.40 2.55 12.73
CA ASP A 145 -3.50 3.78 13.51
C ASP A 145 -2.96 4.98 12.73
N LEU A 146 -3.84 5.87 12.30
CA LEU A 146 -3.47 7.10 11.60
C LEU A 146 -2.77 8.14 12.48
N GLN A 147 -2.84 8.01 13.81
CA GLN A 147 -2.16 8.91 14.74
C GLN A 147 -0.75 8.45 15.09
N ASN A 148 -0.37 7.23 14.68
CA ASN A 148 0.96 6.71 14.95
C ASN A 148 2.00 7.50 14.13
N PRO A 149 2.92 8.24 14.77
CA PRO A 149 3.92 9.07 14.08
C PRO A 149 4.97 8.25 13.33
N ASN A 150 5.01 6.93 13.55
CA ASN A 150 5.90 6.02 12.85
C ASN A 150 5.32 5.55 11.51
N ASN A 151 4.01 5.76 11.28
CA ASN A 151 3.40 5.49 9.99
C ASN A 151 3.64 6.65 9.02
N LEU A 152 3.72 6.32 7.73
CA LEU A 152 4.00 7.27 6.66
C LEU A 152 2.81 7.38 5.71
N LEU A 153 2.26 8.59 5.54
CA LEU A 153 1.45 8.92 4.38
C LEU A 153 2.36 9.37 3.23
N THR A 154 2.34 8.67 2.10
CA THR A 154 3.18 9.02 0.96
C THR A 154 2.72 10.32 0.30
N SER A 155 3.67 11.10 -0.21
CA SER A 155 3.38 12.38 -0.84
C SER A 155 2.97 12.18 -2.30
N SER A 156 1.66 12.22 -2.56
CA SER A 156 1.14 12.19 -3.93
C SER A 156 1.65 13.37 -4.77
N ALA A 157 1.91 14.53 -4.16
CA ALA A 157 2.46 15.69 -4.85
C ALA A 157 3.91 15.45 -5.31
N TYR A 158 4.77 14.93 -4.42
CA TYR A 158 6.14 14.56 -4.79
C TYR A 158 6.14 13.54 -5.93
N TRP A 159 5.33 12.48 -5.79
CA TRP A 159 5.27 11.44 -6.81
C TRP A 159 4.67 11.94 -8.13
N ALA A 160 3.69 12.84 -8.12
CA ALA A 160 3.16 13.42 -9.36
C ALA A 160 4.23 14.13 -10.20
N GLU A 161 5.21 14.76 -9.56
CA GLU A 161 6.31 15.47 -10.21
C GLU A 161 7.51 14.56 -10.55
N HIS A 162 7.79 13.54 -9.72
CA HIS A 162 9.04 12.79 -9.78
C HIS A 162 8.89 11.33 -10.23
N ASN A 163 7.66 10.82 -10.41
CA ASN A 163 7.43 9.39 -10.65
C ASN A 163 8.21 8.83 -11.84
N GLU A 164 8.23 9.53 -12.98
CA GLU A 164 8.93 9.05 -14.16
C GLU A 164 10.44 8.93 -13.93
N ALA A 165 11.08 10.01 -13.46
CA ALA A 165 12.52 10.03 -13.20
C ALA A 165 12.94 8.98 -12.17
N VAL A 166 12.20 8.89 -11.05
CA VAL A 166 12.52 7.95 -9.96
C VAL A 166 12.26 6.50 -10.40
N THR A 167 11.19 6.24 -11.15
CA THR A 167 10.89 4.90 -11.67
C THR A 167 11.94 4.42 -12.66
N THR A 168 12.39 5.30 -13.57
CA THR A 168 13.46 4.99 -14.52
C THR A 168 14.75 4.67 -13.78
N ARG A 169 15.16 5.52 -12.84
CA ARG A 169 16.35 5.30 -12.03
C ARG A 169 16.30 3.99 -11.23
N PHE A 170 15.14 3.64 -10.68
CA PHE A 170 14.95 2.39 -9.96
C PHE A 170 15.05 1.16 -10.88
N LYS A 171 14.48 1.22 -12.09
CA LYS A 171 14.59 0.14 -13.09
C LYS A 171 16.04 -0.09 -13.51
N GLU A 172 16.80 0.97 -13.75
CA GLU A 172 18.24 0.89 -14.06
C GLU A 172 19.00 0.22 -12.92
N TRP A 173 18.71 0.58 -11.67
CA TRP A 173 19.34 -0.02 -10.49
C TRP A 173 19.02 -1.52 -10.34
N ILE A 174 17.79 -1.96 -10.63
CA ILE A 174 17.44 -3.39 -10.57
C ILE A 174 18.33 -4.20 -11.52
N GLN A 175 18.57 -3.68 -12.74
CA GLN A 175 19.37 -4.34 -13.77
C GLN A 175 20.87 -4.40 -13.42
N GLN A 176 21.36 -3.49 -12.58
CA GLN A 176 22.75 -3.46 -12.11
C GLN A 176 22.92 -4.46 -10.97
N GLY A 177 23.48 -5.64 -11.26
CA GLY A 177 23.75 -6.76 -10.33
C GLY A 177 23.92 -6.37 -8.88
#